data_AF-A0A7R6XPD2-F1
#
_entry.id   AF-A0A7R6XPD2-F1
#
_cell.length_a   1.000
_cell.length_b   1.000
_cell.length_c   1.000
_cell.angle_alpha   90.00
_cell.angle_beta   90.00
_cell.angle_gamma   90.00
#
_symmetry.space_group_name_H-M   'P 1'
#
loop_
_entity.id
_entity.type
_entity.pdbx_description
1 polymer ?
#
loop_
_entity_poly.entity_id
_entity_poly.type
_entity_poly.pdbx_seq_one_letter_code
_entity_poly.pdbx_strand_id
1 'polypeptide(L)'
;MATVINAKGIPLPYTGASTHWYSATGAGPELHGTSGNDSFWGDTSVNVTMYGGAGDDYYHLYSTINRAIELPGEGVDTIDTWMSYKLPNNFENLVVTGANHYAFGNSVDNIIKGGTGSQTFDGGLGNDVLIGGGGADTFIITKGHGSDLITDFGADDTIRLNGYDFMSFDDVKAHMIQAGANLLLNLGSNEVLVFNNTTADKFSAGQFELPIDKSAMTLSFNDDFNTLSLHNGQGGTWDTNFWWGAPNGSTLTQNNELQWYIDANYAPTSSVHPFSVDNGVLTITAAQASADIKPLINNYEYTSGILTTHDTFSQTYGYFEMRADLPENTGAWPAFWLLPEDGSWPPELDVVEMYGQAPNALLMTAHTNQTGTHTKIGSTVNVSDTDGFHTYGLLWTPDKLVWTYDGVQVAEAATPSDMNKPMYMLVDLAVGGQAGAPPDHLATPAQMKIDYIHAYTLDDLQQSHLNVTGEHTV
;
A
#
# COMPACT_ATOMS: atom_id res chain seq x y z
N MET A 1 -4.59 31.96 19.29
CA MET A 1 -4.73 30.78 18.43
C MET A 1 -5.29 29.67 19.28
N ALA A 2 -6.33 28.97 18.82
CA ALA A 2 -6.84 27.79 19.51
C ALA A 2 -5.86 26.63 19.31
N THR A 3 -5.71 25.75 20.29
CA THR A 3 -4.76 24.63 20.23
C THR A 3 -5.38 23.35 20.78
N VAL A 4 -4.90 22.20 20.32
CA VAL A 4 -5.12 20.89 20.93
C VAL A 4 -3.79 20.34 21.44
N ILE A 5 -3.80 19.54 22.51
CA ILE A 5 -2.57 18.97 23.06
C ILE A 5 -2.37 17.57 22.48
N ASN A 6 -1.22 17.27 21.86
CA ASN A 6 -0.92 15.94 21.32
C ASN A 6 -0.51 14.93 22.43
N ALA A 7 -0.19 13.71 22.02
CA ALA A 7 0.19 12.63 22.93
C ALA A 7 1.42 12.94 23.82
N LYS A 8 2.30 13.84 23.38
CA LYS A 8 3.50 14.26 24.12
C LYS A 8 3.27 15.47 25.01
N GLY A 9 2.06 16.01 25.07
CA GLY A 9 1.77 17.21 25.85
C GLY A 9 2.13 18.52 25.14
N ILE A 10 2.40 18.47 23.83
CA ILE A 10 2.76 19.65 23.02
C ILE A 10 1.48 20.25 22.41
N PRO A 11 1.26 21.58 22.53
CA PRO A 11 0.14 22.23 21.85
C PRO A 11 0.35 22.31 20.34
N LEU A 12 -0.58 21.74 19.57
CA LEU A 12 -0.72 21.94 18.13
C LEU A 12 -1.75 23.02 17.83
N PRO A 13 -1.40 24.04 17.03
CA PRO A 13 -2.30 25.12 16.68
C PRO A 13 -3.31 24.74 15.58
N TYR A 14 -4.54 25.23 15.72
CA TYR A 14 -5.46 25.33 14.59
C TYR A 14 -5.16 26.59 13.77
N THR A 15 -5.39 26.52 12.46
CA THR A 15 -5.35 27.68 11.54
C THR A 15 -6.13 28.87 12.09
N GLY A 16 -5.51 30.04 12.04
CA GLY A 16 -6.11 31.29 12.50
C GLY A 16 -7.26 31.77 11.59
N ALA A 17 -8.06 32.71 12.08
CA ALA A 17 -9.23 33.20 11.36
C ALA A 17 -8.83 33.99 10.10
N SER A 18 -9.39 33.62 8.95
CA SER A 18 -9.11 34.28 7.68
C SER A 18 -9.58 35.75 7.64
N THR A 19 -8.80 36.54 6.93
CA THR A 19 -8.94 37.99 6.73
C THR A 19 -9.20 38.34 5.26
N HIS A 20 -8.86 37.47 4.31
CA HIS A 20 -9.25 37.56 2.90
C HIS A 20 -9.79 36.23 2.36
N TRP A 21 -10.49 36.30 1.22
CA TRP A 21 -11.18 35.17 0.60
C TRP A 21 -10.98 35.21 -0.92
N TYR A 22 -10.56 34.08 -1.48
CA TYR A 22 -10.20 33.91 -2.88
C TYR A 22 -10.97 32.77 -3.53
N SER A 23 -11.37 32.94 -4.78
CA SER A 23 -11.93 31.87 -5.61
C SER A 23 -11.02 31.61 -6.80
N ALA A 24 -10.83 30.34 -7.11
CA ALA A 24 -10.11 29.90 -8.31
C ALA A 24 -10.89 30.15 -9.61
N THR A 25 -12.19 30.50 -9.56
CA THR A 25 -12.97 30.78 -10.76
C THR A 25 -12.37 31.94 -11.55
N GLY A 26 -11.95 31.66 -12.78
CA GLY A 26 -11.32 32.67 -13.65
C GLY A 26 -9.89 33.04 -13.23
N ALA A 27 -9.31 32.32 -12.28
CA ALA A 27 -7.89 32.39 -11.99
C ALA A 27 -7.08 31.78 -13.15
N GLY A 28 -5.80 32.15 -13.21
CA GLY A 28 -4.83 31.46 -14.04
C GLY A 28 -4.43 30.10 -13.45
N PRO A 29 -3.32 29.50 -13.94
CA PRO A 29 -2.80 28.26 -13.38
C PRO A 29 -2.31 28.41 -11.93
N GLU A 30 -2.14 29.64 -11.45
CA GLU A 30 -1.71 29.97 -10.09
C GLU A 30 -2.64 31.00 -9.46
N LEU A 31 -2.84 30.86 -8.15
CA LEU A 31 -3.60 31.78 -7.32
C LEU A 31 -2.80 32.08 -6.04
N HIS A 32 -2.41 33.35 -5.88
CA HIS A 32 -1.57 33.80 -4.77
C HIS A 32 -2.38 34.65 -3.79
N GLY A 33 -2.21 34.37 -2.50
CA GLY A 33 -2.77 35.11 -1.37
C GLY A 33 -1.93 36.32 -0.98
N THR A 34 -1.98 36.63 0.30
CA THR A 34 -1.34 37.78 0.94
C THR A 34 -0.25 37.32 1.91
N SER A 35 -0.05 38.07 2.99
CA SER A 35 0.84 37.67 4.11
C SER A 35 0.04 37.53 5.40
N GLY A 36 -1.28 37.64 5.31
CA GLY A 36 -2.20 37.38 6.40
C GLY A 36 -3.06 36.18 6.04
N ASN A 37 -3.84 35.73 7.02
CA ASN A 37 -4.66 34.54 6.92
C ASN A 37 -5.70 34.67 5.81
N ASP A 38 -5.72 33.74 4.88
CA ASP A 38 -6.53 33.75 3.67
C ASP A 38 -7.32 32.44 3.56
N SER A 39 -8.47 32.49 2.90
CA SER A 39 -9.23 31.30 2.52
C SER A 39 -9.31 31.17 1.01
N PHE A 40 -9.02 30.00 0.47
CA PHE A 40 -9.08 29.70 -0.96
C PHE A 40 -10.17 28.68 -1.27
N TRP A 41 -10.98 28.94 -2.29
CA TRP A 41 -11.92 27.97 -2.85
C TRP A 41 -11.44 27.48 -4.21
N GLY A 42 -11.20 26.18 -4.30
CA GLY A 42 -10.96 25.48 -5.55
C GLY A 42 -12.15 25.52 -6.49
N ASP A 43 -11.86 25.40 -7.77
CA ASP A 43 -12.84 25.34 -8.85
C ASP A 43 -12.57 24.08 -9.68
N THR A 44 -13.60 23.25 -9.83
CA THR A 44 -13.51 21.98 -10.56
C THR A 44 -13.17 22.15 -12.05
N SER A 45 -13.37 23.35 -12.61
CA SER A 45 -13.10 23.67 -14.01
C SER A 45 -11.74 24.32 -14.26
N VAL A 46 -10.99 24.65 -13.20
CA VAL A 46 -9.69 25.34 -13.29
C VAL A 46 -8.61 24.46 -12.69
N ASN A 47 -7.60 24.11 -13.47
CA ASN A 47 -6.38 23.50 -12.94
C ASN A 47 -5.53 24.61 -12.31
N VAL A 48 -5.55 24.72 -10.98
CA VAL A 48 -4.93 25.80 -10.21
C VAL A 48 -4.02 25.25 -9.12
N THR A 49 -2.91 25.96 -8.91
CA THR A 49 -2.03 25.81 -7.74
C THR A 49 -2.17 27.05 -6.85
N MET A 50 -2.52 26.83 -5.59
CA MET A 50 -2.76 27.90 -4.60
C MET A 50 -1.53 28.08 -3.70
N TYR A 51 -1.20 29.33 -3.41
CA TYR A 51 -0.12 29.74 -2.51
C TYR A 51 -0.67 30.79 -1.54
N GLY A 52 -0.73 30.48 -0.25
CA GLY A 52 -1.31 31.35 0.77
C GLY A 52 -0.37 32.46 1.24
N GLY A 53 0.90 32.12 1.46
CA GLY A 53 1.93 33.04 1.94
C GLY A 53 2.14 32.90 3.44
N ALA A 54 2.67 33.94 4.10
CA ALA A 54 3.12 33.86 5.50
C ALA A 54 2.00 33.88 6.58
N GLY A 55 0.74 33.72 6.18
CA GLY A 55 -0.43 33.73 7.09
C GLY A 55 -0.86 32.31 7.46
N ASP A 56 -1.80 32.17 8.40
CA ASP A 56 -2.46 30.88 8.58
C ASP A 56 -3.61 30.76 7.58
N ASP A 57 -3.47 29.88 6.60
CA ASP A 57 -4.31 29.82 5.42
C ASP A 57 -5.19 28.56 5.37
N TYR A 58 -6.34 28.68 4.70
CA TYR A 58 -7.33 27.62 4.61
C TYR A 58 -7.65 27.31 3.15
N TYR A 59 -7.30 26.11 2.68
CA TYR A 59 -7.44 25.69 1.29
C TYR A 59 -8.57 24.68 1.14
N HIS A 60 -9.70 25.12 0.57
CA HIS A 60 -10.81 24.24 0.22
C HIS A 60 -10.57 23.58 -1.15
N LEU A 61 -10.00 22.37 -1.14
CA LEU A 61 -9.67 21.61 -2.33
C LEU A 61 -10.81 20.66 -2.71
N TYR A 62 -11.69 21.12 -3.60
CA TYR A 62 -12.87 20.36 -4.02
C TYR A 62 -12.75 19.70 -5.40
N SER A 63 -11.53 19.50 -5.88
CA SER A 63 -11.25 18.83 -7.15
C SER A 63 -9.86 18.19 -7.17
N THR A 64 -9.75 17.02 -7.78
CA THR A 64 -8.48 16.30 -7.95
C THR A 64 -7.48 17.01 -8.87
N ILE A 65 -7.89 18.07 -9.57
CA ILE A 65 -7.00 18.92 -10.39
C ILE A 65 -6.56 20.21 -9.69
N ASN A 66 -6.94 20.43 -8.42
CA ASN A 66 -6.48 21.58 -7.64
C ASN A 66 -5.35 21.18 -6.70
N ARG A 67 -4.39 22.07 -6.49
CA ARG A 67 -3.21 21.84 -5.63
C ARG A 67 -3.01 23.04 -4.70
N ALA A 68 -2.42 22.78 -3.53
CA ALA A 68 -1.91 23.79 -2.62
C ALA A 68 -0.42 23.52 -2.40
N ILE A 69 0.37 24.58 -2.29
CA ILE A 69 1.80 24.53 -1.98
C ILE A 69 2.07 25.49 -0.83
N GLU A 70 2.79 25.01 0.17
CA GLU A 70 3.24 25.78 1.32
C GLU A 70 4.75 25.66 1.46
N LEU A 71 5.44 26.77 1.73
CA LEU A 71 6.87 26.80 2.00
C LEU A 71 7.17 26.70 3.50
N PRO A 72 8.39 26.29 3.89
CA PRO A 72 8.73 26.15 5.30
C PRO A 72 8.57 27.46 6.10
N GLY A 73 7.79 27.41 7.18
CA GLY A 73 7.58 28.51 8.11
C GLY A 73 6.59 29.57 7.61
N GLU A 74 5.68 29.20 6.70
CA GLU A 74 4.66 30.08 6.16
C GLU A 74 3.40 30.19 7.01
N GLY A 75 3.17 29.35 8.01
CA GLY A 75 2.03 29.59 8.89
C GLY A 75 1.60 28.35 9.64
N VAL A 76 0.29 28.25 9.85
CA VAL A 76 -0.39 27.04 10.31
C VAL A 76 -1.55 26.82 9.36
N ASP A 77 -1.36 25.96 8.37
CA ASP A 77 -2.28 25.88 7.24
C ASP A 77 -3.20 24.66 7.33
N THR A 78 -4.42 24.80 6.79
CA THR A 78 -5.39 23.71 6.69
C THR A 78 -5.75 23.42 5.24
N ILE A 79 -5.67 22.15 4.86
CA ILE A 79 -6.35 21.64 3.67
C ILE A 79 -7.70 21.03 4.08
N ASP A 80 -8.76 21.41 3.38
CA ASP A 80 -10.12 20.89 3.57
C ASP A 80 -10.64 20.31 2.26
N THR A 81 -11.06 19.05 2.30
CA THR A 81 -11.49 18.33 1.12
C THR A 81 -12.54 17.26 1.43
N TRP A 82 -13.23 16.82 0.37
CA TRP A 82 -14.20 15.72 0.41
C TRP A 82 -13.65 14.43 -0.24
N MET A 83 -12.41 14.46 -0.74
CA MET A 83 -11.77 13.31 -1.39
C MET A 83 -10.64 12.78 -0.51
N SER A 84 -10.19 11.56 -0.79
CA SER A 84 -9.01 11.02 -0.11
C SER A 84 -7.79 11.89 -0.34
N TYR A 85 -6.99 12.13 0.71
CA TYR A 85 -5.91 13.11 0.65
C TYR A 85 -4.72 12.74 1.53
N LYS A 86 -3.51 13.02 1.03
CA LYS A 86 -2.26 13.01 1.79
C LYS A 86 -1.73 14.44 1.81
N LEU A 87 -1.40 14.95 2.99
CA LEU A 87 -0.85 16.30 3.12
C LEU A 87 0.47 16.41 2.34
N PRO A 88 0.66 17.47 1.53
CA PRO A 88 1.97 17.87 1.07
C PRO A 88 2.85 18.27 2.25
N ASN A 89 4.16 18.42 2.00
CA ASN A 89 5.08 18.94 3.01
C ASN A 89 4.64 20.30 3.54
N ASN A 90 5.01 20.58 4.80
CA ASN A 90 4.80 21.82 5.53
C ASN A 90 3.37 22.07 6.05
N PHE A 91 2.33 21.44 5.49
CA PHE A 91 0.97 21.62 6.01
C PHE A 91 0.79 20.99 7.40
N GLU A 92 0.14 21.71 8.32
CA GLU A 92 -0.12 21.24 9.68
C GLU A 92 -1.48 20.56 9.85
N ASN A 93 -2.51 20.96 9.09
CA ASN A 93 -3.88 20.52 9.36
C ASN A 93 -4.57 19.95 8.12
N LEU A 94 -5.34 18.87 8.33
CA LEU A 94 -6.14 18.22 7.29
C LEU A 94 -7.56 17.99 7.78
N VAL A 95 -8.54 18.35 6.95
CA VAL A 95 -9.94 17.96 7.09
C VAL A 95 -10.35 17.16 5.87
N VAL A 96 -10.79 15.92 6.08
CA VAL A 96 -11.36 15.06 5.04
C VAL A 96 -12.79 14.72 5.41
N THR A 97 -13.72 15.01 4.51
CA THR A 97 -15.14 14.69 4.67
C THR A 97 -15.59 13.67 3.62
N GLY A 98 -16.84 13.19 3.74
CA GLY A 98 -17.36 12.11 2.89
C GLY A 98 -17.29 10.76 3.60
N ALA A 99 -17.26 9.67 2.84
CA ALA A 99 -17.19 8.31 3.35
C ALA A 99 -16.23 7.48 2.50
N ASN A 100 -15.54 6.55 3.15
CA ASN A 100 -14.52 5.67 2.55
C ASN A 100 -13.35 6.45 1.94
N HIS A 101 -12.86 7.46 2.67
CA HIS A 101 -11.71 8.28 2.28
C HIS A 101 -10.54 8.07 3.24
N TYR A 102 -9.32 8.17 2.71
CA TYR A 102 -8.15 8.25 3.57
C TYR A 102 -7.79 9.71 3.87
N ALA A 103 -7.24 9.95 5.05
CA ALA A 103 -6.74 11.22 5.53
C ALA A 103 -5.34 11.00 6.11
N PHE A 104 -4.32 11.24 5.28
CA PHE A 104 -2.92 10.99 5.61
C PHE A 104 -2.17 12.29 5.87
N GLY A 105 -1.38 12.31 6.92
CA GLY A 105 -0.50 13.42 7.26
C GLY A 105 0.81 13.40 6.49
N ASN A 106 1.80 14.12 7.01
CA ASN A 106 3.11 14.28 6.40
C ASN A 106 4.23 13.96 7.40
N SER A 107 5.27 14.80 7.49
CA SER A 107 6.41 14.58 8.39
C SER A 107 6.46 15.50 9.61
N VAL A 108 5.45 16.37 9.77
CA VAL A 108 5.30 17.28 10.91
C VAL A 108 4.11 16.85 11.78
N ASP A 109 4.06 17.34 13.02
CA ASP A 109 2.92 17.09 13.91
C ASP A 109 1.63 17.69 13.30
N ASN A 110 0.69 16.84 12.93
CA ASN A 110 -0.54 17.20 12.25
C ASN A 110 -1.79 17.16 13.13
N ILE A 111 -2.79 18.00 12.81
CA ILE A 111 -4.18 17.79 13.24
C ILE A 111 -4.98 17.27 12.06
N ILE A 112 -5.40 16.02 12.12
CA ILE A 112 -6.15 15.36 11.05
C ILE A 112 -7.56 15.06 11.54
N LYS A 113 -8.56 15.52 10.79
CA LYS A 113 -9.96 15.41 11.16
C LYS A 113 -10.82 14.82 10.05
N GLY A 114 -11.64 13.84 10.42
CA GLY A 114 -12.69 13.25 9.59
C GLY A 114 -14.05 13.94 9.68
N GLY A 115 -14.98 13.33 8.95
CA GLY A 115 -16.38 13.72 8.82
C GLY A 115 -17.32 12.82 9.61
N THR A 116 -18.37 12.34 8.92
CA THR A 116 -19.43 11.49 9.53
C THR A 116 -19.55 10.13 8.87
N GLY A 117 -18.73 9.85 7.86
CA GLY A 117 -18.58 8.54 7.25
C GLY A 117 -17.23 7.95 7.62
N SER A 118 -17.02 6.68 7.30
CA SER A 118 -15.75 5.98 7.58
C SER A 118 -14.54 6.64 6.90
N GLN A 119 -13.48 6.87 7.65
CA GLN A 119 -12.17 7.31 7.18
C GLN A 119 -11.06 6.32 7.56
N THR A 120 -9.98 6.33 6.78
CA THR A 120 -8.70 5.69 7.16
C THR A 120 -7.68 6.79 7.47
N PHE A 121 -7.22 6.86 8.71
CA PHE A 121 -6.27 7.86 9.19
C PHE A 121 -4.87 7.27 9.29
N ASP A 122 -3.88 8.05 8.90
CA ASP A 122 -2.47 7.82 9.21
C ASP A 122 -1.84 9.20 9.46
N GLY A 123 -1.25 9.40 10.64
CA GLY A 123 -0.60 10.66 11.01
C GLY A 123 0.62 10.99 10.14
N GLY A 124 1.26 9.98 9.54
CA GLY A 124 2.58 10.12 8.95
C GLY A 124 3.64 10.09 10.05
N LEU A 125 4.74 10.83 9.88
CA LEU A 125 5.72 11.03 10.96
C LEU A 125 5.31 12.23 11.80
N GLY A 126 5.53 12.18 13.10
CA GLY A 126 5.20 13.27 13.99
C GLY A 126 4.52 12.77 15.25
N ASN A 127 3.97 13.68 16.04
CA ASN A 127 3.11 13.35 17.16
C ASN A 127 1.74 13.97 16.92
N ASP A 128 0.86 13.20 16.29
CA ASP A 128 -0.31 13.73 15.63
C ASP A 128 -1.54 13.74 16.55
N VAL A 129 -2.55 14.51 16.13
CA VAL A 129 -3.89 14.49 16.71
C VAL A 129 -4.88 14.05 15.66
N LEU A 130 -5.43 12.85 15.85
CA LEU A 130 -6.39 12.21 14.97
C LEU A 130 -7.80 12.34 15.57
N ILE A 131 -8.72 12.87 14.77
CA ILE A 131 -10.11 13.14 15.16
C ILE A 131 -10.98 12.42 14.13
N GLY A 132 -11.54 11.27 14.50
CA GLY A 132 -12.34 10.43 13.59
C GLY A 132 -13.62 11.13 13.13
N GLY A 133 -14.34 11.71 14.08
CA GLY A 133 -15.66 12.26 13.87
C GLY A 133 -16.73 11.20 14.12
N GLY A 134 -17.38 10.72 13.07
CA GLY A 134 -18.30 9.59 13.19
C GLY A 134 -18.24 8.70 11.97
N GLY A 135 -18.81 7.50 12.08
CA GLY A 135 -18.57 6.43 11.14
C GLY A 135 -17.59 5.42 11.74
N ALA A 136 -17.41 4.29 11.07
CA ALA A 136 -16.45 3.27 11.48
C ALA A 136 -15.08 3.64 10.89
N ASP A 137 -14.20 4.21 11.70
CA ASP A 137 -12.89 4.70 11.27
C ASP A 137 -11.78 3.67 11.50
N THR A 138 -10.74 3.72 10.69
CA THR A 138 -9.51 2.93 10.88
C THR A 138 -8.34 3.87 11.15
N PHE A 139 -7.70 3.75 12.30
CA PHE A 139 -6.49 4.50 12.66
C PHE A 139 -5.26 3.61 12.46
N ILE A 140 -4.41 3.97 11.51
CA ILE A 140 -3.13 3.30 11.24
C ILE A 140 -2.05 3.96 12.08
N ILE A 141 -1.36 3.14 12.87
CA ILE A 141 -0.22 3.56 13.69
C ILE A 141 0.96 2.69 13.30
N THR A 142 2.01 3.34 12.81
CA THR A 142 3.22 2.66 12.29
C THR A 142 4.38 2.84 13.26
N LYS A 143 5.18 1.80 13.45
CA LYS A 143 6.36 1.85 14.31
C LYS A 143 7.41 2.83 13.76
N GLY A 144 7.94 3.68 14.64
CA GLY A 144 8.92 4.71 14.27
C GLY A 144 8.31 6.01 13.74
N HIS A 145 6.98 6.09 13.63
CA HIS A 145 6.29 7.29 13.15
C HIS A 145 6.00 8.30 14.26
N GLY A 146 6.18 7.93 15.53
CA GLY A 146 6.07 8.85 16.66
C GLY A 146 4.95 8.49 17.63
N SER A 147 4.13 9.45 18.06
CA SER A 147 3.14 9.21 19.11
C SER A 147 1.89 10.04 18.95
N ASP A 148 0.76 9.36 18.80
CA ASP A 148 -0.47 9.99 18.36
C ASP A 148 -1.53 10.00 19.44
N LEU A 149 -2.43 10.98 19.32
CA LEU A 149 -3.63 11.11 20.14
C LEU A 149 -4.85 10.89 19.27
N ILE A 150 -5.68 9.91 19.62
CA ILE A 150 -7.04 9.77 19.10
C ILE A 150 -8.02 10.40 20.08
N THR A 151 -8.79 11.39 19.61
CA THR A 151 -9.61 12.22 20.51
C THR A 151 -11.00 11.67 20.81
N ASP A 152 -11.51 10.79 19.95
CA ASP A 152 -12.92 10.39 19.91
C ASP A 152 -13.15 8.93 19.50
N PHE A 153 -12.18 8.05 19.75
CA PHE A 153 -12.24 6.63 19.41
C PHE A 153 -13.55 5.95 19.88
N GLY A 154 -14.33 5.49 18.91
CA GLY A 154 -15.64 4.87 19.04
C GLY A 154 -15.61 3.35 19.23
N ALA A 155 -16.80 2.74 19.23
CA ALA A 155 -16.95 1.28 19.35
C ALA A 155 -16.89 0.57 17.99
N ASP A 156 -17.16 1.33 16.93
CA ASP A 156 -17.10 0.96 15.52
C ASP A 156 -15.73 1.23 14.89
N ASP A 157 -14.86 1.95 15.60
CA ASP A 157 -13.51 2.23 15.15
C ASP A 157 -12.55 1.05 15.36
N THR A 158 -11.53 1.02 14.51
CA THR A 158 -10.48 0.02 14.46
C THR A 158 -9.10 0.67 14.48
N ILE A 159 -8.10 -0.08 14.94
CA ILE A 159 -6.70 0.35 15.04
C ILE A 159 -5.86 -0.70 14.35
N ARG A 160 -5.06 -0.24 13.39
CA ARG A 160 -4.07 -1.04 12.70
C ARG A 160 -2.69 -0.70 13.24
N LEU A 161 -2.02 -1.70 13.83
CA LEU A 161 -0.69 -1.54 14.42
C LEU A 161 0.37 -2.14 13.48
N ASN A 162 1.02 -1.29 12.69
CA ASN A 162 2.00 -1.72 11.69
C ASN A 162 3.42 -1.77 12.27
N GLY A 163 4.09 -2.91 12.10
CA GLY A 163 5.49 -3.10 12.52
C GLY A 163 5.72 -3.30 14.02
N TYR A 164 4.66 -3.34 14.84
CA TYR A 164 4.73 -3.66 16.26
C TYR A 164 4.60 -5.16 16.52
N ASP A 165 5.16 -5.63 17.64
CA ASP A 165 5.22 -7.06 17.98
C ASP A 165 3.96 -7.59 18.70
N PHE A 166 2.82 -6.90 18.54
CA PHE A 166 1.55 -7.30 19.17
C PHE A 166 0.87 -8.40 18.36
N MET A 167 0.73 -9.59 18.96
CA MET A 167 0.12 -10.76 18.29
C MET A 167 -1.26 -11.11 18.82
N SER A 168 -1.74 -10.43 19.87
CA SER A 168 -3.08 -10.65 20.42
C SER A 168 -3.63 -9.43 21.14
N PHE A 169 -4.95 -9.35 21.25
CA PHE A 169 -5.60 -8.30 22.04
C PHE A 169 -5.23 -8.35 23.53
N ASP A 170 -4.98 -9.54 24.08
CA ASP A 170 -4.53 -9.68 25.47
C ASP A 170 -3.15 -9.04 25.68
N ASP A 171 -2.26 -9.15 24.69
CA ASP A 171 -0.94 -8.50 24.69
C ASP A 171 -1.07 -6.97 24.58
N VAL A 172 -1.89 -6.48 23.65
CA VAL A 172 -2.23 -5.05 23.54
C VAL A 172 -2.76 -4.52 24.88
N LYS A 173 -3.72 -5.23 25.48
CA LYS A 173 -4.35 -4.84 26.74
C LYS A 173 -3.38 -4.84 27.92
N ALA A 174 -2.41 -5.76 27.93
CA ALA A 174 -1.34 -5.77 28.94
C ALA A 174 -0.45 -4.51 28.86
N HIS A 175 -0.40 -3.85 27.71
CA HIS A 175 0.36 -2.62 27.47
C HIS A 175 -0.49 -1.34 27.59
N MET A 176 -1.77 -1.45 27.94
CA MET A 176 -2.64 -0.31 28.22
C MET A 176 -2.48 0.21 29.65
N ILE A 177 -2.25 1.51 29.79
CA ILE A 177 -1.98 2.22 31.06
C ILE A 177 -2.98 3.36 31.21
N GLN A 178 -3.77 3.34 32.28
CA GLN A 178 -4.67 4.46 32.59
C GLN A 178 -3.86 5.67 33.08
N ALA A 179 -4.05 6.84 32.46
CA ALA A 179 -3.44 8.10 32.86
C ALA A 179 -4.53 9.19 33.02
N GLY A 180 -5.03 9.36 34.25
CA GLY A 180 -6.14 10.27 34.50
C GLY A 180 -7.40 9.81 33.74
N ALA A 181 -7.98 10.70 32.93
CA ALA A 181 -9.12 10.37 32.09
C ALA A 181 -8.75 9.60 30.81
N ASN A 182 -7.47 9.58 30.43
CA ASN A 182 -7.00 9.02 29.17
C ASN A 182 -6.45 7.61 29.35
N LEU A 183 -6.45 6.84 28.27
CA LEU A 183 -5.80 5.54 28.19
C LEU A 183 -4.59 5.63 27.26
N LEU A 184 -3.45 5.12 27.70
CA LEU A 184 -2.23 5.07 26.91
C LEU A 184 -1.98 3.63 26.51
N LEU A 185 -1.78 3.34 25.23
CA LEU A 185 -1.16 2.11 24.79
C LEU A 185 0.35 2.38 24.66
N ASN A 186 1.16 1.68 25.46
CA ASN A 186 2.61 1.73 25.36
C ASN A 186 3.08 0.88 24.18
N LEU A 187 3.64 1.53 23.16
CA LEU A 187 4.05 0.88 21.91
C LEU A 187 5.53 0.43 21.93
N GLY A 188 6.25 0.73 23.02
CA GLY A 188 7.71 0.55 23.07
C GLY A 188 8.46 1.72 22.44
N SER A 189 9.80 1.69 22.41
CA SER A 189 10.63 2.72 21.75
C SER A 189 10.38 4.20 22.12
N ASN A 190 9.77 4.47 23.28
CA ASN A 190 9.25 5.78 23.70
C ASN A 190 8.06 6.29 22.87
N GLU A 191 7.39 5.41 22.13
CA GLU A 191 6.16 5.66 21.38
C GLU A 191 4.94 5.29 22.22
N VAL A 192 3.89 6.11 22.14
CA VAL A 192 2.62 5.87 22.81
C VAL A 192 1.49 6.26 21.88
N LEU A 193 0.41 5.49 21.92
CA LEU A 193 -0.88 5.89 21.38
C LEU A 193 -1.78 6.29 22.54
N VAL A 194 -2.32 7.49 22.50
CA VAL A 194 -3.20 8.02 23.55
C VAL A 194 -4.64 8.00 23.05
N PHE A 195 -5.54 7.47 23.85
CA PHE A 195 -6.98 7.57 23.65
C PHE A 195 -7.57 8.51 24.70
N ASN A 196 -8.25 9.54 24.22
CA ASN A 196 -8.83 10.56 25.10
C ASN A 196 -10.08 10.03 25.82
N ASN A 197 -10.22 10.33 27.11
CA ASN A 197 -11.46 10.12 27.89
C ASN A 197 -12.04 8.68 27.85
N THR A 198 -11.18 7.67 27.87
CA THR A 198 -11.57 6.26 27.80
C THR A 198 -10.84 5.38 28.81
N THR A 199 -11.25 4.12 28.88
CA THR A 199 -10.74 3.10 29.79
C THR A 199 -10.64 1.77 29.05
N ALA A 200 -9.70 0.91 29.47
CA ALA A 200 -9.38 -0.34 28.76
C ALA A 200 -10.54 -1.34 28.65
N ASP A 201 -11.55 -1.25 29.51
CA ASP A 201 -12.75 -2.10 29.49
C ASP A 201 -13.73 -1.79 28.35
N LYS A 202 -13.56 -0.64 27.67
CA LYS A 202 -14.39 -0.26 26.51
C LYS A 202 -13.90 -0.84 25.19
N PHE A 203 -12.70 -1.39 25.17
CA PHE A 203 -12.09 -1.94 23.97
C PHE A 203 -12.42 -3.44 23.82
N SER A 204 -12.57 -3.87 22.58
CA SER A 204 -12.73 -5.29 22.23
C SER A 204 -11.67 -5.74 21.24
N ALA A 205 -11.45 -7.06 21.16
CA ALA A 205 -10.44 -7.64 20.26
C ALA A 205 -10.70 -7.28 18.78
N GLY A 206 -11.97 -7.16 18.37
CA GLY A 206 -12.32 -6.82 16.98
C GLY A 206 -11.94 -5.40 16.56
N GLN A 207 -11.52 -4.54 17.49
CA GLN A 207 -11.07 -3.17 17.20
C GLN A 207 -9.56 -3.08 16.95
N PHE A 208 -8.83 -4.19 17.00
CA PHE A 208 -7.39 -4.23 16.76
C PHE A 208 -7.09 -5.14 15.57
N GLU A 209 -6.71 -4.51 14.46
CA GLU A 209 -6.19 -5.18 13.28
C GLU A 209 -4.71 -5.49 13.53
N LEU A 210 -4.45 -6.75 13.90
CA LEU A 210 -3.10 -7.25 14.22
C LEU A 210 -2.54 -8.10 13.08
N PRO A 211 -1.22 -8.27 13.00
CA PRO A 211 -0.61 -9.13 11.99
C PRO A 211 -1.13 -10.57 12.05
N ILE A 212 -1.16 -11.23 10.89
CA ILE A 212 -1.55 -12.64 10.79
C ILE A 212 -0.63 -13.52 11.65
N ASP A 213 -1.24 -14.36 12.49
CA ASP A 213 -0.50 -15.31 13.31
C ASP A 213 -0.03 -16.50 12.45
N LYS A 214 1.27 -16.53 12.17
CA LYS A 214 1.92 -17.61 11.41
C LYS A 214 2.38 -18.79 12.28
N SER A 215 2.17 -18.76 13.59
CA SER A 215 2.72 -19.76 14.53
C SER A 215 2.15 -21.17 14.32
N ALA A 216 0.96 -21.28 13.74
CA ALA A 216 0.30 -22.54 13.36
C ALA A 216 0.49 -22.90 11.88
N MET A 217 1.37 -22.20 11.16
CA MET A 217 1.67 -22.46 9.75
C MET A 217 3.04 -23.10 9.60
N THR A 218 3.18 -24.00 8.63
CA THR A 218 4.46 -24.65 8.29
C THR A 218 5.03 -24.01 7.03
N LEU A 219 6.29 -23.54 7.08
CA LEU A 219 7.01 -23.01 5.92
C LEU A 219 7.16 -24.11 4.86
N SER A 220 6.58 -23.90 3.68
CA SER A 220 6.56 -24.87 2.57
C SER A 220 7.44 -24.45 1.39
N PHE A 221 7.67 -23.14 1.23
CA PHE A 221 8.63 -22.57 0.30
C PHE A 221 9.36 -21.39 0.95
N ASN A 222 10.65 -21.27 0.66
CA ASN A 222 11.40 -20.05 0.96
C ASN A 222 12.51 -19.80 -0.04
N ASP A 223 12.70 -18.53 -0.34
CA ASP A 223 13.93 -17.99 -0.92
C ASP A 223 14.22 -16.63 -0.27
N ASP A 224 15.26 -16.58 0.57
CA ASP A 224 15.79 -15.36 1.20
C ASP A 224 16.78 -14.61 0.29
N PHE A 225 16.87 -15.01 -0.99
CA PHE A 225 17.73 -14.42 -2.03
C PHE A 225 19.19 -14.18 -1.62
N ASN A 226 19.75 -14.99 -0.70
CA ASN A 226 21.19 -15.03 -0.43
C ASN A 226 22.00 -15.37 -1.69
N THR A 227 21.38 -16.11 -2.62
CA THR A 227 21.82 -16.35 -4.01
C THR A 227 20.59 -16.56 -4.87
N LEU A 228 20.63 -16.21 -6.16
CA LEU A 228 19.54 -16.52 -7.10
C LEU A 228 19.74 -17.90 -7.76
N SER A 229 18.85 -18.84 -7.47
CA SER A 229 18.86 -20.20 -8.03
C SER A 229 17.99 -20.29 -9.29
N LEU A 230 18.57 -19.98 -10.45
CA LEU A 230 17.88 -20.05 -11.75
C LEU A 230 17.75 -21.49 -12.26
N HIS A 231 16.57 -21.85 -12.73
CA HIS A 231 16.27 -23.14 -13.32
C HIS A 231 16.83 -23.24 -14.74
N ASN A 232 17.51 -24.34 -15.03
CA ASN A 232 18.21 -24.58 -16.31
C ASN A 232 17.79 -25.89 -17.00
N GLY A 233 16.64 -26.45 -16.60
CA GLY A 233 16.13 -27.73 -17.08
C GLY A 233 16.75 -28.97 -16.41
N GLN A 234 17.74 -28.82 -15.52
CA GLN A 234 18.30 -29.90 -14.71
C GLN A 234 18.07 -29.71 -13.21
N GLY A 235 17.88 -28.47 -12.79
CA GLY A 235 17.61 -28.06 -11.42
C GLY A 235 17.66 -26.54 -11.30
N GLY A 236 17.41 -26.04 -10.09
CA GLY A 236 17.20 -24.62 -9.81
C GLY A 236 15.78 -24.38 -9.31
N THR A 237 15.49 -23.16 -8.87
CA THR A 237 14.20 -22.79 -8.28
C THR A 237 13.34 -21.97 -9.24
N TRP A 238 13.92 -20.98 -9.91
CA TRP A 238 13.17 -19.98 -10.66
C TRP A 238 13.42 -20.09 -12.16
N ASP A 239 12.37 -20.32 -12.94
CA ASP A 239 12.41 -20.10 -14.38
C ASP A 239 12.29 -18.60 -14.68
N THR A 240 12.98 -18.13 -15.72
CA THR A 240 13.03 -16.72 -16.11
C THR A 240 12.11 -16.36 -17.28
N ASN A 241 11.14 -17.24 -17.55
CA ASN A 241 10.26 -17.16 -18.69
C ASN A 241 8.97 -17.92 -18.39
N PHE A 242 7.87 -17.58 -19.06
CA PHE A 242 6.68 -18.42 -19.01
C PHE A 242 6.98 -19.80 -19.61
N TRP A 243 6.35 -20.86 -19.09
CA TRP A 243 6.52 -22.21 -19.65
C TRP A 243 6.01 -22.33 -21.10
N TRP A 244 5.17 -21.39 -21.54
CA TRP A 244 4.71 -21.23 -22.92
C TRP A 244 5.47 -20.14 -23.70
N GLY A 245 6.47 -19.50 -23.09
CA GLY A 245 7.27 -18.44 -23.68
C GLY A 245 8.12 -18.91 -24.87
N ALA A 246 8.56 -17.96 -25.69
CA ALA A 246 9.50 -18.28 -26.76
C ALA A 246 10.90 -18.48 -26.16
N PRO A 247 11.82 -19.20 -26.83
CA PRO A 247 13.17 -19.41 -26.30
C PRO A 247 13.95 -18.12 -26.05
N ASN A 248 13.60 -17.02 -26.71
CA ASN A 248 14.26 -15.72 -26.52
C ASN A 248 13.62 -14.88 -25.42
N GLY A 249 12.61 -15.38 -24.70
CA GLY A 249 11.85 -14.66 -23.68
C GLY A 249 10.38 -14.51 -24.05
N SER A 250 9.70 -13.57 -23.40
CA SER A 250 8.25 -13.40 -23.51
C SER A 250 7.75 -12.03 -23.08
N THR A 251 6.46 -11.78 -23.27
CA THR A 251 5.70 -10.60 -22.84
C THR A 251 4.21 -10.92 -22.93
N LEU A 252 3.35 -10.30 -22.13
CA LEU A 252 1.90 -10.48 -22.25
C LEU A 252 1.31 -9.42 -23.18
N THR A 253 1.35 -9.72 -24.49
CA THR A 253 0.85 -8.81 -25.53
C THR A 253 -0.60 -8.36 -25.35
N GLN A 254 -1.46 -9.19 -24.74
CA GLN A 254 -2.86 -8.86 -24.48
C GLN A 254 -3.02 -7.73 -23.45
N ASN A 255 -2.02 -7.54 -22.58
CA ASN A 255 -1.99 -6.48 -21.59
C ASN A 255 -1.41 -5.16 -22.14
N ASN A 256 -0.94 -5.15 -23.40
CA ASN A 256 -0.20 -4.04 -24.01
C ASN A 256 1.10 -3.68 -23.26
N GLU A 257 1.75 -4.69 -22.70
CA GLU A 257 3.10 -4.60 -22.14
C GLU A 257 4.14 -4.24 -23.20
N LEU A 258 5.17 -3.49 -22.77
CA LEU A 258 6.19 -2.88 -23.63
C LEU A 258 7.60 -3.44 -23.40
N GLN A 259 7.78 -4.21 -22.33
CA GLN A 259 9.00 -4.96 -22.03
C GLN A 259 9.00 -6.33 -22.69
N TRP A 260 10.20 -6.80 -22.99
CA TRP A 260 10.48 -8.21 -23.21
C TRP A 260 11.16 -8.78 -21.97
N TYR A 261 10.56 -9.78 -21.35
CA TYR A 261 11.19 -10.53 -20.26
C TYR A 261 12.34 -11.36 -20.82
N ILE A 262 13.55 -11.13 -20.30
CA ILE A 262 14.75 -11.83 -20.76
C ILE A 262 14.81 -13.21 -20.10
N ASP A 263 14.85 -14.25 -20.94
CA ASP A 263 15.17 -15.60 -20.51
C ASP A 263 16.69 -15.73 -20.29
N ALA A 264 17.12 -16.01 -19.06
CA ALA A 264 18.52 -16.17 -18.69
C ALA A 264 19.19 -17.37 -19.40
N ASN A 265 18.40 -18.34 -19.87
CA ASN A 265 18.91 -19.49 -20.62
C ASN A 265 19.14 -19.18 -22.11
N TYR A 266 18.72 -18.00 -22.61
CA TYR A 266 18.90 -17.61 -24.00
C TYR A 266 20.25 -16.92 -24.24
N ALA A 267 21.21 -17.70 -24.73
CA ALA A 267 22.59 -17.23 -24.93
C ALA A 267 22.73 -15.91 -25.74
N PRO A 268 21.94 -15.64 -26.80
CA PRO A 268 22.09 -14.38 -27.55
C PRO A 268 21.81 -13.10 -26.75
N THR A 269 21.02 -13.15 -25.68
CA THR A 269 20.75 -12.00 -24.80
C THR A 269 21.51 -12.08 -23.48
N SER A 270 22.56 -12.90 -23.39
CA SER A 270 23.30 -13.12 -22.14
C SER A 270 24.04 -11.90 -21.60
N SER A 271 24.13 -10.81 -22.37
CA SER A 271 24.68 -9.52 -21.93
C SER A 271 23.66 -8.66 -21.18
N VAL A 272 22.38 -9.04 -21.18
CA VAL A 272 21.31 -8.37 -20.43
C VAL A 272 21.12 -9.11 -19.11
N HIS A 273 21.25 -8.38 -18.01
CA HIS A 273 21.15 -8.93 -16.66
C HIS A 273 19.98 -8.26 -15.92
N PRO A 274 18.73 -8.70 -16.15
CA PRO A 274 17.59 -8.13 -15.44
C PRO A 274 17.60 -8.52 -13.96
N PHE A 275 18.36 -9.53 -13.55
CA PHE A 275 18.45 -9.99 -12.18
C PHE A 275 19.84 -9.75 -11.60
N SER A 276 19.89 -9.26 -10.37
CA SER A 276 21.10 -9.21 -9.56
C SER A 276 20.78 -9.50 -8.09
N VAL A 277 21.75 -9.99 -7.34
CA VAL A 277 21.62 -10.21 -5.90
C VAL A 277 22.75 -9.47 -5.20
N ASP A 278 22.41 -8.64 -4.23
CA ASP A 278 23.37 -7.95 -3.36
C ASP A 278 22.88 -8.01 -1.91
N ASN A 279 23.73 -8.48 -0.99
CA ASN A 279 23.44 -8.54 0.45
C ASN A 279 22.09 -9.18 0.83
N GLY A 280 21.72 -10.28 0.15
CA GLY A 280 20.46 -10.99 0.41
C GLY A 280 19.24 -10.38 -0.29
N VAL A 281 19.42 -9.34 -1.11
CA VAL A 281 18.33 -8.68 -1.83
C VAL A 281 18.43 -9.00 -3.31
N LEU A 282 17.40 -9.63 -3.86
CA LEU A 282 17.19 -9.74 -5.31
C LEU A 282 16.74 -8.38 -5.86
N THR A 283 17.30 -7.95 -6.98
CA THR A 283 16.80 -6.82 -7.77
C THR A 283 16.39 -7.29 -9.15
N ILE A 284 15.12 -7.06 -9.52
CA ILE A 284 14.61 -7.14 -10.89
C ILE A 284 14.68 -5.74 -11.50
N THR A 285 15.38 -5.59 -12.62
CA THR A 285 15.60 -4.31 -13.31
C THR A 285 14.88 -4.28 -14.64
N ALA A 286 14.01 -3.28 -14.82
CA ALA A 286 13.46 -2.90 -16.11
C ALA A 286 14.22 -1.69 -16.68
N ALA A 287 14.67 -1.80 -17.93
CA ALA A 287 15.48 -0.78 -18.58
C ALA A 287 15.20 -0.71 -20.09
N GLN A 288 15.62 0.38 -20.72
CA GLN A 288 15.58 0.50 -22.17
C GLN A 288 16.50 -0.52 -22.84
N ALA A 289 15.99 -1.20 -23.87
CA ALA A 289 16.78 -2.16 -24.66
C ALA A 289 17.81 -1.44 -25.54
N SER A 290 19.05 -1.91 -25.52
CA SER A 290 20.11 -1.38 -26.38
C SER A 290 19.88 -1.77 -27.85
N ALA A 291 20.47 -0.99 -28.78
CA ALA A 291 20.25 -1.17 -30.21
C ALA A 291 20.66 -2.55 -30.75
N ASP A 292 21.65 -3.18 -30.12
CA ASP A 292 22.12 -4.54 -30.42
C ASP A 292 21.23 -5.64 -29.84
N ILE A 293 20.48 -5.35 -28.77
CA ILE A 293 19.55 -6.29 -28.14
C ILE A 293 18.20 -6.30 -28.83
N LYS A 294 17.67 -5.14 -29.26
CA LYS A 294 16.34 -5.02 -29.89
C LYS A 294 16.05 -6.09 -30.96
N PRO A 295 16.94 -6.37 -31.93
CA PRO A 295 16.68 -7.39 -32.94
C PRO A 295 16.53 -8.82 -32.39
N LEU A 296 17.03 -9.10 -31.19
CA LEU A 296 17.00 -10.40 -30.52
C LEU A 296 15.72 -10.60 -29.68
N ILE A 297 15.04 -9.50 -29.33
CA ILE A 297 13.85 -9.46 -28.48
C ILE A 297 12.62 -8.96 -29.25
N ASN A 298 12.52 -9.31 -30.53
CA ASN A 298 11.39 -8.92 -31.40
C ASN A 298 11.19 -7.39 -31.55
N ASN A 299 12.28 -6.62 -31.40
CA ASN A 299 12.30 -5.15 -31.43
C ASN A 299 11.46 -4.47 -30.34
N TYR A 300 11.27 -5.12 -29.20
CA TYR A 300 10.71 -4.48 -28.01
C TYR A 300 11.63 -3.36 -27.49
N GLU A 301 11.03 -2.32 -26.92
CA GLU A 301 11.74 -1.12 -26.51
C GLU A 301 12.41 -1.27 -25.13
N TYR A 302 11.90 -2.17 -24.29
CA TYR A 302 12.39 -2.37 -22.93
C TYR A 302 12.73 -3.84 -22.68
N THR A 303 13.65 -4.08 -21.76
CA THR A 303 13.96 -5.41 -21.20
C THR A 303 13.59 -5.41 -19.72
N SER A 304 13.08 -6.54 -19.22
CA SER A 304 12.82 -6.74 -17.80
C SER A 304 12.99 -8.22 -17.40
N GLY A 305 12.61 -8.57 -16.18
CA GLY A 305 12.64 -9.93 -15.65
C GLY A 305 11.29 -10.39 -15.10
N ILE A 306 11.06 -11.69 -15.23
CA ILE A 306 10.03 -12.46 -14.53
C ILE A 306 10.72 -13.67 -13.88
N LEU A 307 10.32 -14.03 -12.67
CA LEU A 307 10.68 -15.29 -12.04
C LEU A 307 9.41 -16.08 -11.76
N THR A 308 9.41 -17.36 -12.09
CA THR A 308 8.27 -18.25 -11.82
C THR A 308 8.72 -19.57 -11.22
N THR A 309 7.90 -20.12 -10.32
CA THR A 309 8.11 -21.45 -9.71
C THR A 309 7.39 -22.57 -10.44
N HIS A 310 6.88 -22.35 -11.65
CA HIS A 310 6.02 -23.31 -12.37
C HIS A 310 6.54 -24.76 -12.34
N ASP A 311 7.83 -24.98 -12.65
CA ASP A 311 8.41 -26.32 -12.73
C ASP A 311 8.92 -26.86 -11.36
N THR A 312 8.86 -26.05 -10.30
CA THR A 312 9.62 -26.30 -9.06
C THR A 312 8.77 -26.28 -7.79
N PHE A 313 7.75 -25.43 -7.73
CA PHE A 313 6.85 -25.31 -6.58
C PHE A 313 5.47 -24.82 -6.99
N SER A 314 4.45 -25.55 -6.55
CA SER A 314 3.05 -25.15 -6.57
C SER A 314 2.39 -25.60 -5.26
N GLN A 315 1.33 -24.90 -4.85
CA GLN A 315 0.56 -25.27 -3.68
C GLN A 315 -0.90 -24.85 -3.84
N THR A 316 -1.82 -25.64 -3.28
CA THR A 316 -3.22 -25.22 -3.11
C THR A 316 -3.40 -24.67 -1.70
N TYR A 317 -3.97 -23.48 -1.57
CA TYR A 317 -4.17 -22.79 -0.29
C TYR A 317 -2.86 -22.49 0.43
N GLY A 318 -2.92 -21.74 1.53
CA GLY A 318 -1.75 -21.33 2.29
C GLY A 318 -1.65 -19.82 2.44
N TYR A 319 -0.55 -19.40 3.03
CA TYR A 319 -0.18 -17.99 3.09
C TYR A 319 1.06 -17.77 2.21
N PHE A 320 0.97 -16.82 1.28
CA PHE A 320 2.03 -16.46 0.36
C PHE A 320 2.43 -15.02 0.66
N GLU A 321 3.72 -14.76 0.85
CA GLU A 321 4.21 -13.41 1.13
C GLU A 321 5.49 -13.11 0.36
N MET A 322 5.63 -11.85 -0.03
CA MET A 322 6.83 -11.26 -0.59
C MET A 322 7.17 -10.01 0.20
N ARG A 323 8.42 -9.88 0.64
CA ARG A 323 8.93 -8.63 1.21
C ARG A 323 9.72 -7.88 0.14
N ALA A 324 9.23 -6.73 -0.30
CA ALA A 324 9.80 -6.00 -1.43
C ALA A 324 9.70 -4.47 -1.27
N ASP A 325 10.60 -3.80 -1.98
CA ASP A 325 10.61 -2.36 -2.28
C ASP A 325 10.26 -2.21 -3.76
N LEU A 326 9.10 -1.60 -4.03
CA LEU A 326 8.47 -1.54 -5.36
C LEU A 326 8.82 -0.22 -6.07
N PRO A 327 9.11 -0.22 -7.38
CA PRO A 327 9.55 0.98 -8.08
C PRO A 327 8.42 1.98 -8.33
N GLU A 328 8.71 3.26 -8.09
CA GLU A 328 7.78 4.39 -8.32
C GLU A 328 7.95 5.05 -9.70
N ASN A 329 8.72 4.43 -10.61
CA ASN A 329 8.91 4.96 -11.95
C ASN A 329 7.59 4.89 -12.74
N THR A 330 7.10 6.03 -13.24
CA THR A 330 5.92 6.05 -14.15
C THR A 330 6.07 5.03 -15.26
N GLY A 331 5.05 4.18 -15.43
CA GLY A 331 5.03 3.12 -16.44
C GLY A 331 5.63 1.79 -15.99
N ALA A 332 6.24 1.71 -14.80
CA ALA A 332 6.58 0.44 -14.17
C ALA A 332 5.33 -0.21 -13.57
N TRP A 333 5.24 -1.54 -13.67
CA TRP A 333 4.12 -2.34 -13.16
C TRP A 333 4.66 -3.61 -12.48
N PRO A 334 5.16 -3.52 -11.24
CA PRO A 334 5.55 -4.69 -10.46
C PRO A 334 4.33 -5.53 -10.05
N ALA A 335 4.51 -6.85 -10.01
CA ALA A 335 3.49 -7.78 -9.56
C ALA A 335 4.08 -8.99 -8.81
N PHE A 336 3.33 -9.49 -7.82
CA PHE A 336 3.50 -10.82 -7.21
C PHE A 336 2.16 -11.54 -7.22
N TRP A 337 2.10 -12.69 -7.89
CA TRP A 337 0.86 -13.31 -8.31
C TRP A 337 0.99 -14.83 -8.50
N LEU A 338 -0.13 -15.51 -8.66
CA LEU A 338 -0.23 -16.96 -8.73
C LEU A 338 -1.11 -17.42 -9.89
N LEU A 339 -0.68 -18.50 -10.55
CA LEU A 339 -1.41 -19.14 -11.65
C LEU A 339 -1.54 -20.66 -11.46
N PRO A 340 -2.60 -21.30 -11.99
CA PRO A 340 -2.77 -22.75 -11.94
C PRO A 340 -1.64 -23.51 -12.61
N GLU A 341 -1.12 -24.52 -11.92
CA GLU A 341 -0.07 -25.43 -12.46
C GLU A 341 -0.54 -26.15 -13.74
N ASP A 342 -1.85 -26.36 -13.91
CA ASP A 342 -2.40 -27.02 -15.10
C ASP A 342 -2.51 -26.09 -16.32
N GLY A 343 -2.08 -24.83 -16.21
CA GLY A 343 -2.14 -23.84 -17.27
C GLY A 343 -3.53 -23.31 -17.59
N SER A 344 -4.54 -23.63 -16.75
CA SER A 344 -5.87 -23.03 -16.90
C SER A 344 -5.86 -21.55 -16.52
N TRP A 345 -6.66 -20.75 -17.24
CA TRP A 345 -6.87 -19.36 -16.91
C TRP A 345 -8.27 -18.92 -17.35
N PRO A 346 -9.03 -18.22 -16.48
CA PRO A 346 -8.87 -18.16 -15.02
C PRO A 346 -8.98 -19.55 -14.36
N PRO A 347 -8.60 -19.72 -13.07
CA PRO A 347 -8.34 -18.66 -12.07
C PRO A 347 -6.92 -18.05 -12.07
N GLU A 348 -6.76 -16.91 -11.40
CA GLU A 348 -5.49 -16.21 -11.11
C GLU A 348 -5.64 -15.41 -9.79
N LEU A 349 -4.58 -15.34 -9.00
CA LEU A 349 -4.55 -14.61 -7.72
C LEU A 349 -3.39 -13.62 -7.71
N ASP A 350 -3.72 -12.33 -7.64
CA ASP A 350 -2.77 -11.24 -7.55
C ASP A 350 -2.61 -10.88 -6.07
N VAL A 351 -1.45 -11.21 -5.49
CA VAL A 351 -1.12 -10.86 -4.10
C VAL A 351 -0.94 -9.34 -4.00
N VAL A 352 -0.21 -8.78 -4.96
CA VAL A 352 -0.10 -7.34 -5.15
C VAL A 352 0.25 -7.03 -6.61
N GLU A 353 -0.39 -6.01 -7.15
CA GLU A 353 0.12 -5.23 -8.27
C GLU A 353 0.17 -3.75 -7.88
N MET A 354 1.04 -2.99 -8.52
CA MET A 354 1.17 -1.55 -8.31
C MET A 354 1.53 -0.87 -9.62
N TYR A 355 1.12 0.37 -9.81
CA TYR A 355 1.63 1.20 -10.91
C TYR A 355 2.61 2.22 -10.35
N GLY A 356 3.78 2.37 -10.95
CA GLY A 356 4.83 3.24 -10.41
C GLY A 356 4.40 4.70 -10.25
N GLN A 357 3.51 5.21 -11.10
CA GLN A 357 2.95 6.57 -10.96
C GLN A 357 1.89 6.73 -9.85
N ALA A 358 1.49 5.64 -9.21
CA ALA A 358 0.51 5.60 -8.12
C ALA A 358 0.96 4.59 -7.06
N PRO A 359 2.15 4.79 -6.45
CA PRO A 359 2.81 3.76 -5.66
C PRO A 359 2.02 3.38 -4.40
N ASN A 360 1.29 4.35 -3.85
CA ASN A 360 0.43 4.16 -2.68
C ASN A 360 -0.88 3.41 -2.94
N ALA A 361 -1.20 3.05 -4.19
CA ALA A 361 -2.44 2.35 -4.55
C ALA A 361 -2.16 0.88 -4.91
N LEU A 362 -2.25 0.02 -3.90
CA LEU A 362 -2.02 -1.42 -4.04
C LEU A 362 -3.25 -2.09 -4.64
N LEU A 363 -3.05 -2.89 -5.68
CA LEU A 363 -4.09 -3.62 -6.39
C LEU A 363 -4.04 -5.09 -5.98
N MET A 364 -5.17 -5.59 -5.51
CA MET A 364 -5.32 -6.96 -5.03
C MET A 364 -6.49 -7.58 -5.77
N THR A 365 -6.23 -8.61 -6.57
CA THR A 365 -7.23 -9.12 -7.51
C THR A 365 -7.28 -10.65 -7.50
N ALA A 366 -8.47 -11.17 -7.74
CA ALA A 366 -8.74 -12.58 -7.97
C ALA A 366 -9.55 -12.69 -9.26
N HIS A 367 -8.96 -13.24 -10.32
CA HIS A 367 -9.65 -13.50 -11.57
C HIS A 367 -10.29 -14.90 -11.52
N THR A 368 -11.57 -14.98 -11.86
CA THR A 368 -12.34 -16.22 -11.73
C THR A 368 -13.29 -16.42 -12.91
N ASN A 369 -13.58 -17.68 -13.22
CA ASN A 369 -14.59 -18.12 -14.15
C ASN A 369 -15.74 -18.87 -13.44
N GLN A 370 -15.90 -18.70 -12.11
CA GLN A 370 -16.92 -19.34 -11.29
C GLN A 370 -18.35 -19.15 -11.83
N THR A 371 -18.63 -18.00 -12.46
CA THR A 371 -19.94 -17.69 -13.05
C THR A 371 -20.11 -18.19 -14.49
N GLY A 372 -19.13 -18.92 -15.03
CA GLY A 372 -19.09 -19.40 -16.42
C GLY A 372 -18.53 -18.39 -17.42
N THR A 373 -18.17 -17.18 -16.97
CA THR A 373 -17.45 -16.15 -17.74
C THR A 373 -16.40 -15.50 -16.85
N HIS A 374 -15.32 -14.97 -17.45
CA HIS A 374 -14.29 -14.23 -16.73
C HIS A 374 -14.88 -13.03 -15.99
N THR A 375 -14.64 -13.01 -14.69
CA THR A 375 -14.94 -11.91 -13.78
C THR A 375 -13.74 -11.70 -12.85
N LYS A 376 -13.72 -10.58 -12.14
CA LYS A 376 -12.69 -10.30 -11.15
C LYS A 376 -13.32 -9.83 -9.84
N ILE A 377 -12.72 -10.25 -8.74
CA ILE A 377 -12.91 -9.66 -7.42
C ILE A 377 -11.66 -8.84 -7.15
N GLY A 378 -11.79 -7.54 -6.93
CA GLY A 378 -10.64 -6.66 -6.76
C GLY A 378 -10.85 -5.64 -5.67
N SER A 379 -9.77 -5.32 -4.97
CA SER A 379 -9.69 -4.23 -4.00
C SER A 379 -8.50 -3.35 -4.34
N THR A 380 -8.69 -2.03 -4.24
CA THR A 380 -7.59 -1.06 -4.26
C THR A 380 -7.41 -0.53 -2.85
N VAL A 381 -6.28 -0.86 -2.24
CA VAL A 381 -5.93 -0.41 -0.89
C VAL A 381 -4.96 0.76 -1.02
N ASN A 382 -5.32 1.89 -0.43
CA ASN A 382 -4.44 3.05 -0.37
C ASN A 382 -3.66 3.02 0.94
N VAL A 383 -2.34 3.08 0.85
CA VAL A 383 -1.43 3.11 2.00
C VAL A 383 -0.71 4.46 2.06
N SER A 384 -0.35 4.93 3.25
CA SER A 384 0.27 6.25 3.44
C SER A 384 1.67 6.33 2.85
N ASP A 385 2.39 5.20 2.85
CA ASP A 385 3.74 5.08 2.33
C ASP A 385 4.01 3.67 1.80
N THR A 386 4.83 3.59 0.75
CA THR A 386 5.37 2.36 0.16
C THR A 386 6.89 2.42 0.00
N ASP A 387 7.55 3.48 0.48
CA ASP A 387 9.00 3.63 0.39
C ASP A 387 9.73 2.57 1.21
N GLY A 388 10.73 1.95 0.58
CA GLY A 388 11.46 0.84 1.18
C GLY A 388 10.66 -0.45 1.23
N PHE A 389 11.07 -1.35 2.12
CA PHE A 389 10.59 -2.73 2.09
C PHE A 389 9.33 -2.96 2.93
N HIS A 390 8.27 -3.37 2.27
CA HIS A 390 7.01 -3.82 2.88
C HIS A 390 6.73 -5.29 2.59
N THR A 391 5.90 -5.92 3.42
CA THR A 391 5.46 -7.30 3.23
C THR A 391 4.08 -7.33 2.60
N TYR A 392 4.00 -7.85 1.38
CA TYR A 392 2.75 -8.08 0.66
C TYR A 392 2.37 -9.55 0.79
N GLY A 393 1.15 -9.84 1.23
CA GLY A 393 0.75 -11.22 1.49
C GLY A 393 -0.68 -11.54 1.13
N LEU A 394 -0.95 -12.83 0.93
CA LEU A 394 -2.25 -13.39 0.64
C LEU A 394 -2.43 -14.69 1.42
N LEU A 395 -3.37 -14.69 2.36
CA LEU A 395 -3.91 -15.92 2.94
C LEU A 395 -5.04 -16.42 2.04
N TRP A 396 -4.80 -17.55 1.40
CA TRP A 396 -5.75 -18.24 0.57
C TRP A 396 -6.22 -19.52 1.26
N THR A 397 -7.50 -19.57 1.60
CA THR A 397 -8.17 -20.73 2.21
C THR A 397 -9.28 -21.22 1.27
N PRO A 398 -9.90 -22.39 1.53
CA PRO A 398 -11.07 -22.83 0.76
C PRO A 398 -12.24 -21.84 0.76
N ASP A 399 -12.37 -21.02 1.81
CA ASP A 399 -13.54 -20.16 2.03
C ASP A 399 -13.23 -18.67 1.80
N LYS A 400 -11.99 -18.24 2.02
CA LYS A 400 -11.58 -16.83 2.03
C LYS A 400 -10.22 -16.57 1.40
N LEU A 401 -10.13 -15.42 0.75
CA LEU A 401 -8.93 -14.70 0.36
C LEU A 401 -8.77 -13.51 1.30
N VAL A 402 -7.62 -13.40 1.97
CA VAL A 402 -7.30 -12.27 2.84
C VAL A 402 -5.96 -11.69 2.40
N TRP A 403 -5.99 -10.48 1.83
CA TRP A 403 -4.78 -9.76 1.45
C TRP A 403 -4.26 -8.97 2.63
N THR A 404 -2.94 -8.98 2.79
CA THR A 404 -2.25 -8.33 3.90
C THR A 404 -1.17 -7.38 3.41
N TYR A 405 -1.02 -6.27 4.13
CA TYR A 405 0.09 -5.33 4.00
C TYR A 405 0.79 -5.23 5.36
N ASP A 406 2.10 -5.47 5.38
CA ASP A 406 2.91 -5.63 6.58
C ASP A 406 2.32 -6.62 7.59
N GLY A 407 1.77 -7.71 7.04
CA GLY A 407 1.14 -8.80 7.79
C GLY A 407 -0.26 -8.49 8.31
N VAL A 408 -0.75 -7.25 8.24
CA VAL A 408 -2.10 -6.89 8.67
C VAL A 408 -3.08 -6.98 7.52
N GLN A 409 -4.27 -7.52 7.77
CA GLN A 409 -5.35 -7.60 6.78
C GLN A 409 -5.76 -6.21 6.27
N VAL A 410 -5.83 -6.08 4.95
CA VAL A 410 -6.24 -4.84 4.27
C VAL A 410 -7.39 -5.02 3.27
N ALA A 411 -7.61 -6.25 2.82
CA ALA A 411 -8.78 -6.61 2.02
C ALA A 411 -9.16 -8.08 2.24
N GLU A 412 -10.44 -8.41 2.04
CA GLU A 412 -10.95 -9.78 2.12
C GLU A 412 -11.96 -10.04 0.99
N ALA A 413 -11.98 -11.27 0.49
CA ALA A 413 -13.04 -11.79 -0.37
C ALA A 413 -13.34 -13.25 -0.04
N ALA A 414 -14.52 -13.74 -0.45
CA ALA A 414 -14.76 -15.18 -0.48
C ALA A 414 -13.92 -15.84 -1.58
N THR A 415 -13.35 -17.02 -1.32
CA THR A 415 -12.62 -17.77 -2.33
C THR A 415 -13.57 -18.24 -3.43
N PRO A 416 -13.34 -17.87 -4.71
CA PRO A 416 -14.11 -18.39 -5.82
C PRO A 416 -14.03 -19.92 -5.91
N SER A 417 -15.13 -20.59 -6.27
CA SER A 417 -15.19 -22.06 -6.22
C SER A 417 -14.30 -22.76 -7.25
N ASP A 418 -13.77 -22.05 -8.24
CA ASP A 418 -12.79 -22.55 -9.20
C ASP A 418 -11.34 -22.37 -8.74
N MET A 419 -11.09 -21.63 -7.65
CA MET A 419 -9.77 -21.45 -7.01
C MET A 419 -9.49 -22.56 -5.99
N ASN A 420 -9.30 -23.78 -6.49
CA ASN A 420 -9.14 -24.98 -5.66
C ASN A 420 -8.08 -25.98 -6.18
N LYS A 421 -7.18 -25.51 -7.04
CA LYS A 421 -6.10 -26.30 -7.65
C LYS A 421 -4.74 -25.76 -7.23
N PRO A 422 -3.65 -26.54 -7.32
CA PRO A 422 -2.32 -26.02 -7.06
C PRO A 422 -2.01 -24.84 -7.97
N MET A 423 -1.45 -23.78 -7.39
CA MET A 423 -0.96 -22.63 -8.12
C MET A 423 0.53 -22.43 -7.84
N TYR A 424 1.28 -22.04 -8.86
CA TYR A 424 2.68 -21.64 -8.76
C TYR A 424 2.77 -20.12 -8.62
N MET A 425 3.91 -19.63 -8.13
CA MET A 425 4.15 -18.20 -7.91
C MET A 425 4.86 -17.57 -9.11
N LEU A 426 4.54 -16.31 -9.37
CA LEU A 426 5.23 -15.44 -10.30
C LEU A 426 5.55 -14.11 -9.62
N VAL A 427 6.73 -13.57 -9.90
CA VAL A 427 7.10 -12.20 -9.56
C VAL A 427 7.76 -11.55 -10.77
N ASP A 428 7.31 -10.36 -11.13
CA ASP A 428 7.81 -9.68 -12.31
C ASP A 428 7.75 -8.15 -12.19
N LEU A 429 8.45 -7.51 -13.12
CA LEU A 429 8.41 -6.07 -13.30
C LEU A 429 8.02 -5.74 -14.74
N ALA A 430 6.73 -5.60 -15.01
CA ALA A 430 6.24 -5.16 -16.30
C ALA A 430 6.53 -3.67 -16.57
N VAL A 431 6.47 -3.27 -17.84
CA VAL A 431 6.55 -1.88 -18.30
C VAL A 431 5.42 -1.62 -19.28
N GLY A 432 4.66 -0.56 -19.11
CA GLY A 432 3.54 -0.26 -20.00
C GLY A 432 2.22 -0.88 -19.55
N GLY A 433 1.40 -1.31 -20.50
CA GLY A 433 0.06 -1.80 -20.23
C GLY A 433 -0.79 -0.78 -19.48
N GLN A 434 -1.40 -1.19 -18.36
CA GLN A 434 -2.21 -0.31 -17.52
C GLN A 434 -1.39 0.77 -16.81
N ALA A 435 -0.09 0.54 -16.57
CA ALA A 435 0.79 1.58 -16.04
C ALA A 435 1.12 2.67 -17.08
N GLY A 436 0.86 2.43 -18.37
CA GLY A 436 1.16 3.37 -19.45
C GLY A 436 2.65 3.44 -19.80
N ALA A 437 2.98 4.11 -20.90
CA ALA A 437 4.38 4.20 -21.34
C ALA A 437 5.21 5.12 -20.43
N PRO A 438 6.44 4.74 -20.06
CA PRO A 438 7.33 5.60 -19.28
C PRO A 438 7.69 6.85 -20.10
N PRO A 439 7.41 8.07 -19.60
CA PRO A 439 7.55 9.31 -20.38
C PRO A 439 9.00 9.67 -20.69
N ASP A 440 9.93 9.25 -19.84
CA ASP A 440 11.38 9.47 -19.99
C ASP A 440 12.11 8.26 -20.59
N HIS A 441 11.36 7.25 -21.06
CA HIS A 441 11.88 5.99 -21.57
C HIS A 441 12.74 5.21 -20.55
N LEU A 442 12.44 5.32 -19.24
CA LEU A 442 13.24 4.74 -18.16
C LEU A 442 14.70 5.21 -18.24
N ALA A 443 14.90 6.53 -18.36
CA ALA A 443 16.23 7.13 -18.35
C ALA A 443 17.02 6.73 -17.10
N THR A 444 16.30 6.55 -15.99
CA THR A 444 16.75 5.75 -14.85
C THR A 444 16.00 4.42 -14.88
N PRO A 445 16.69 3.27 -14.85
CA PRO A 445 16.04 1.96 -14.78
C PRO A 445 15.09 1.86 -13.59
N ALA A 446 13.94 1.22 -13.80
CA ALA A 446 13.05 0.86 -12.70
C ALA A 446 13.59 -0.40 -12.02
N GLN A 447 13.60 -0.42 -10.70
CA GLN A 447 14.15 -1.53 -9.91
C GLN A 447 13.16 -1.96 -8.85
N MET A 448 12.75 -3.23 -8.92
CA MET A 448 12.01 -3.90 -7.86
C MET A 448 13.00 -4.70 -7.03
N LYS A 449 13.08 -4.42 -5.73
CA LYS A 449 13.98 -5.11 -4.82
C LYS A 449 13.18 -6.04 -3.92
N ILE A 450 13.64 -7.27 -3.74
CA ILE A 450 12.95 -8.32 -3.03
C ILE A 450 13.91 -8.90 -2.00
N ASP A 451 13.51 -8.86 -0.74
CA ASP A 451 14.25 -9.41 0.40
C ASP A 451 13.99 -10.91 0.51
N TYR A 452 12.73 -11.32 0.49
CA TYR A 452 12.37 -12.74 0.48
C TYR A 452 11.02 -13.00 -0.21
N ILE A 453 10.81 -14.25 -0.63
CA ILE A 453 9.51 -14.82 -0.95
C ILE A 453 9.31 -16.09 -0.14
N HIS A 454 8.21 -16.16 0.61
CA HIS A 454 7.84 -17.31 1.44
C HIS A 454 6.43 -17.81 1.10
N ALA A 455 6.23 -19.12 1.23
CA ALA A 455 4.91 -19.72 1.29
C ALA A 455 4.81 -20.66 2.48
N TYR A 456 3.62 -20.73 3.06
CA TYR A 456 3.32 -21.56 4.22
C TYR A 456 2.08 -22.41 3.97
N THR A 457 2.12 -23.67 4.39
CA THR A 457 0.93 -24.52 4.53
C THR A 457 0.22 -24.22 5.83
N LEU A 458 -1.10 -24.41 5.83
CA LEU A 458 -1.92 -24.37 7.03
C LEU A 458 -1.90 -25.79 7.64
N ASP A 459 -1.35 -25.96 8.84
CA ASP A 459 -1.34 -27.27 9.50
C ASP A 459 -2.79 -27.73 9.75
N ASP A 460 -3.18 -28.88 9.18
CA ASP A 460 -4.52 -29.50 9.20
C ASP A 460 -5.66 -28.48 9.23
N LEU A 461 -6.14 -27.98 8.07
CA LEU A 461 -7.39 -27.16 7.89
C LEU A 461 -8.34 -27.21 9.09
N GLN A 462 -8.02 -26.49 10.18
CA GLN A 462 -8.77 -26.63 11.43
C GLN A 462 -10.08 -25.91 11.18
N GLN A 463 -11.06 -26.72 10.78
CA GLN A 463 -12.46 -26.45 11.02
C GLN A 463 -12.54 -25.96 12.47
N SER A 464 -12.97 -24.70 12.64
CA SER A 464 -13.01 -23.92 13.88
C SER A 464 -11.70 -23.24 14.30
N HIS A 465 -11.82 -21.93 14.56
CA HIS A 465 -10.81 -21.02 15.14
C HIS A 465 -9.98 -20.14 14.19
N LEU A 466 -10.62 -19.55 13.17
CA LEU A 466 -10.49 -18.10 13.04
C LEU A 466 -11.62 -17.52 13.88
N ASN A 467 -11.30 -16.85 14.99
CA ASN A 467 -12.30 -16.13 15.77
C ASN A 467 -12.88 -15.01 14.90
N VAL A 468 -13.99 -15.32 14.23
CA VAL A 468 -14.92 -14.33 13.69
C VAL A 468 -15.53 -13.62 14.89
N THR A 469 -14.97 -12.48 15.27
CA THR A 469 -15.74 -11.47 16.00
C THR A 469 -16.49 -10.65 14.96
N GLY A 470 -17.78 -10.94 14.79
CA GLY A 470 -18.65 -10.19 13.88
C GLY A 470 -19.91 -10.94 13.48
N GLU A 471 -20.73 -11.35 14.46
CA GLU A 471 -22.13 -11.66 14.17
C GLU A 471 -22.86 -10.34 13.82
N HIS A 472 -23.08 -10.08 12.53
CA HIS A 472 -24.16 -9.19 12.11
C HIS A 472 -25.45 -10.01 12.02
N THR A 473 -26.28 -9.92 13.06
CA THR A 473 -27.68 -10.33 12.98
C THR A 473 -28.49 -9.28 12.19
N VAL A 474 -28.96 -9.74 11.02
CA VAL A 474 -30.09 -9.27 10.16
C VAL A 474 -30.23 -7.79 9.85
#